data_AF-A0A7W7K3C2-F1
#
_entry.id   AF-A0A7W7K3C2-F1
#
_cell.length_a   1.000
_cell.length_b   1.000
_cell.length_c   1.000
_cell.angle_alpha   90.00
_cell.angle_beta   90.00
_cell.angle_gamma   90.00
#
_symmetry.space_group_name_H-M   'P 1'
#
loop_
_entity.id
_entity.type
_entity.pdbx_description
1 polymer ?
#
loop_
_entity_poly.entity_id
_entity_poly.type
_entity_poly.pdbx_seq_one_letter_code
_entity_poly.pdbx_strand_id
1 'polypeptide(L)' 'MTEADRVYFAEREEKERAMAEHARDPAIALAHRRLAEAYARRLREAQASV' A
#
# COMPACT_ATOMS: atom_id res chain seq x y z
N MET A 1 -7.85 9.52 -11.80
CA MET A 1 -7.00 9.51 -10.59
C MET A 1 -5.89 10.52 -10.80
N THR A 2 -5.63 11.40 -9.83
CA THR A 2 -4.68 12.51 -9.95
C THR A 2 -3.23 12.05 -9.73
N GLU A 3 -2.26 12.92 -10.04
CA GLU A 3 -0.85 12.66 -9.70
C GLU A 3 -0.63 12.56 -8.19
N ALA A 4 -1.33 13.39 -7.41
CA ALA A 4 -1.33 13.33 -5.95
C ALA A 4 -1.82 11.98 -5.42
N ASP A 5 -2.85 11.39 -6.04
CA ASP A 5 -3.34 10.06 -5.65
C ASP A 5 -2.28 8.98 -5.90
N ARG A 6 -1.50 9.07 -6.98
CA ARG A 6 -0.43 8.09 -7.28
C ARG A 6 0.67 8.14 -6.22
N VAL A 7 1.13 9.35 -5.91
CA VAL A 7 2.15 9.57 -4.87
C VAL A 7 1.65 9.04 -3.53
N TYR A 8 0.42 9.40 -3.16
CA TYR A 8 -0.21 8.91 -1.93
C TYR A 8 -0.24 7.38 -1.86
N PHE A 9 -0.72 6.70 -2.91
CA PHE A 9 -0.81 5.23 -2.88
C PHE A 9 0.56 4.55 -2.87
N ALA A 10 1.56 5.12 -3.54
CA ALA A 10 2.92 4.60 -3.52
C ALA A 10 3.55 4.70 -2.10
N GLU A 11 3.50 5.88 -1.49
CA GLU A 11 4.04 6.11 -0.14
C GLU A 11 3.33 5.25 0.91
N ARG A 12 2.00 5.09 0.78
CA ARG A 12 1.22 4.26 1.70
C ARG A 12 1.53 2.78 1.50
N GLU A 13 1.66 2.28 0.27
CA GLU A 13 2.09 0.90 0.03
C GLU A 13 3.42 0.60 0.74
N GLU A 14 4.43 1.43 0.49
CA GLU A 14 5.78 1.23 1.06
C GLU A 14 5.75 1.24 2.59
N LYS A 15 5.05 2.21 3.18
CA LYS A 15 4.93 2.30 4.64
C LYS A 15 4.25 1.08 5.24
N GLU A 16 3.17 0.59 4.65
CA GLU A 16 2.45 -0.58 5.17
C GLU A 16 3.30 -1.86 4.99
N ARG A 17 4.09 -1.99 3.93
CA ARG A 17 5.07 -3.09 3.80
C ARG A 17 6.11 -3.08 4.93
N ALA A 18 6.72 -1.92 5.18
CA ALA A 18 7.69 -1.79 6.27
C ALA A 18 7.07 -2.11 7.65
N MET A 19 5.84 -1.64 7.90
CA MET A 19 5.12 -1.97 9.14
C MET A 19 4.85 -3.47 9.28
N ALA A 20 4.51 -4.16 8.18
CA ALA A 20 4.31 -5.60 8.18
C ALA A 20 5.59 -6.40 8.48
N GLU A 21 6.75 -5.91 8.04
CA GLU A 21 8.06 -6.53 8.29
C GLU A 21 8.51 -6.37 9.75
N HIS A 22 8.20 -5.24 10.37
CA HIS A 22 8.57 -4.95 11.75
C HIS A 22 7.52 -5.36 12.79
N ALA A 23 6.31 -5.74 12.37
CA ALA A 23 5.24 -6.18 13.27
C ALA A 23 5.59 -7.52 13.94
N ARG A 24 5.61 -7.53 15.28
CA ARG A 24 5.85 -8.73 16.09
C ARG A 24 4.62 -9.63 16.18
N ASP A 25 3.43 -9.04 16.15
CA ASP A 25 2.16 -9.76 16.17
C ASP A 25 1.79 -10.21 14.75
N PRO A 26 1.60 -11.52 14.50
CA PRO A 26 1.25 -12.03 13.17
C PRO A 26 -0.06 -11.47 12.60
N ALA A 27 -1.07 -11.19 13.44
CA ALA A 27 -2.34 -10.61 13.01
C ALA A 27 -2.16 -9.15 12.57
N ILE A 28 -1.34 -8.39 13.30
CA ILE A 28 -0.98 -7.02 12.91
C ILE A 28 -0.17 -7.02 11.61
N ALA A 29 0.82 -7.91 11.49
CA ALA A 29 1.60 -8.08 10.26
C ALA A 29 0.69 -8.40 9.06
N LEU A 30 -0.28 -9.30 9.24
CA LEU A 30 -1.24 -9.64 8.19
C LEU A 30 -2.13 -8.46 7.80
N ALA A 31 -2.58 -7.65 8.77
CA ALA A 31 -3.38 -6.45 8.48
C ALA A 31 -2.59 -5.45 7.62
N HIS A 32 -1.34 -5.17 7.97
CA HIS A 32 -0.45 -4.30 7.19
C HIS A 32 -0.17 -4.84 5.78
N ARG A 33 0.03 -6.16 5.62
CA ARG A 33 0.19 -6.78 4.28
C ARG A 33 -1.05 -6.57 3.40
N ARG A 34 -2.25 -6.78 3.95
CA ARG A 34 -3.51 -6.57 3.21
C ARG A 34 -3.69 -5.11 2.81
N LEU A 35 -3.31 -4.17 3.67
CA LEU A 35 -3.34 -2.74 3.35
C LEU A 35 -2.34 -2.39 2.24
N ALA A 36 -1.11 -2.89 2.33
CA ALA A 36 -0.11 -2.71 1.28
C ALA A 36 -0.60 -3.23 -0.08
N GLU A 37 -1.17 -4.43 -0.13
CA GLU A 37 -1.74 -5.01 -1.34
C GLU A 37 -2.90 -4.17 -1.92
N ALA A 38 -3.76 -3.63 -1.06
CA ALA A 38 -4.86 -2.76 -1.47
C ALA A 38 -4.33 -1.45 -2.09
N TYR A 39 -3.33 -0.82 -1.48
CA TYR A 39 -2.69 0.38 -2.01
C TYR A 39 -1.95 0.10 -3.33
N ALA A 40 -1.22 -1.01 -3.43
CA ALA A 40 -0.56 -1.44 -4.66
C ALA A 40 -1.57 -1.63 -5.81
N ARG A 41 -2.75 -2.20 -5.51
CA ARG A 41 -3.82 -2.35 -6.48
C ARG A 41 -4.35 -1.00 -6.95
N ARG A 42 -4.62 -0.07 -6.03
CA ARG A 42 -5.06 1.29 -6.38
C ARG A 42 -4.00 2.01 -7.23
N LEU A 43 -2.72 1.87 -6.91
CA LEU A 43 -1.64 2.45 -7.69
C LEU A 43 -1.63 1.93 -9.15
N ARG A 44 -1.80 0.61 -9.35
CA ARG A 44 -1.90 0.02 -10.70
C ARG A 44 -3.11 0.53 -11.47
N GLU A 45 -4.27 0.61 -10.81
CA GLU A 45 -5.49 1.18 -11.41
C GLU A 45 -5.29 2.67 -11.80
N ALA A 46 -4.46 3.41 -11.05
CA ALA A 46 -4.06 4.79 -11.35
C ALA A 46 -3.23 4.92 -12.61
N GLN A 47 -2.31 3.98 -12.81
CA GLN A 47 -1.37 3.96 -13.92
C GLN A 47 -2.04 3.48 -15.20
N ALA A 48 -3.00 2.56 -15.10
CA ALA A 48 -3.76 2.04 -16.24
C ALA A 48 -4.83 3.02 -16.78
N SER A 49 -5.15 4.07 -16.02
CA SER A 49 -6.15 5.09 -16.39
C SER A 49 -5.54 6.31 -17.08
N VAL A 50 -4.36 6.16 -17.70
CA VAL A 50 -3.59 7.21 -18.40
C VAL A 50 -3.57 6.94 -19.89
#